data_AF-A0A3D2UYT6-F1
#
_entry.id   AF-A0A3D2UYT6-F1
#
_cell.length_a   1.000
_cell.length_b   1.000
_cell.length_c   1.000
_cell.angle_alpha   90.00
_cell.angle_beta   90.00
_cell.angle_gamma   90.00
#
_symmetry.space_group_name_H-M   'P 1'
#
loop_
_entity.id
_entity.type
_entity.pdbx_description
1 polymer ?
#
loop_
_entity_poly.entity_id
_entity_poly.type
_entity_poly.pdbx_seq_one_letter_code
_entity_poly.pdbx_strand_id
1 'polypeptide(L)' 'MKLIKHTGLFLFVIFMMSANPALAKTYKWVDEKGKAHFTDNPGNIPPQYRTSEKQPRAGKKAKIRVDIGRGYSFEIPGD' A
#
# COMPACT_ATOMS: atom_id res chain seq x y z
N MET A 1 -27.42 31.96 -27.26
CA MET A 1 -26.22 31.11 -27.13
C MET A 1 -25.55 31.37 -25.77
N LYS A 2 -26.11 30.85 -24.66
CA LYS A 2 -25.53 30.99 -23.30
C LYS A 2 -25.07 29.66 -22.69
N LEU A 3 -25.51 28.52 -23.26
CA LEU A 3 -25.19 27.20 -22.70
C LEU A 3 -23.71 26.78 -22.88
N ILE A 4 -23.03 27.21 -23.95
CA ILE A 4 -21.65 26.77 -24.27
C ILE A 4 -20.60 27.37 -23.32
N LYS A 5 -20.87 28.55 -22.71
CA LYS A 5 -19.89 29.27 -21.85
C LYS A 5 -19.51 28.48 -20.61
N HIS A 6 -20.46 27.73 -20.04
CA HIS A 6 -20.24 26.94 -18.83
C HIS A 6 -19.88 25.48 -19.16
N THR A 7 -20.15 25.01 -20.38
CA THR A 7 -19.79 23.66 -20.83
C THR A 7 -18.28 23.41 -20.77
N GLY A 8 -17.46 24.39 -21.15
CA GLY A 8 -16.00 24.27 -21.07
C GLY A 8 -15.49 24.16 -19.63
N LEU A 9 -16.02 24.99 -18.72
CA LEU A 9 -15.68 24.93 -17.30
C LEU A 9 -16.13 23.60 -16.67
N PHE A 10 -17.32 23.13 -17.04
CA PHE A 10 -17.85 21.85 -16.59
C PHE A 10 -16.98 20.67 -17.04
N LEU A 11 -16.55 20.64 -18.30
CA LEU A 11 -15.62 19.64 -18.82
C LEU A 11 -14.25 19.68 -18.13
N PHE A 12 -13.73 20.88 -17.85
CA PHE A 12 -12.48 21.05 -17.13
C PHE A 12 -12.54 20.49 -15.70
N VAL A 13 -13.65 20.71 -14.99
CA VAL A 13 -13.86 20.17 -13.64
C VAL A 13 -13.93 18.64 -13.66
N ILE A 14 -14.60 18.04 -14.64
CA ILE A 14 -14.66 16.57 -14.79
C ILE A 14 -13.25 15.99 -15.03
N PHE A 15 -12.44 16.64 -15.86
CA PHE A 15 -11.06 16.21 -16.11
C PHE A 15 -10.19 16.31 -14.86
N MET A 16 -10.34 17.35 -14.04
CA MET A 16 -9.62 17.45 -12.77
C MET A 16 -10.00 16.37 -11.76
N MET A 17 -11.23 15.83 -11.84
CA MET A 17 -11.67 14.74 -10.97
C MET A 17 -11.15 13.36 -11.40
N SER A 18 -10.56 13.20 -12.59
CA SER A 18 -9.94 11.95 -13.01
C SER A 18 -8.52 11.80 -12.44
N ALA A 19 -8.40 11.72 -11.11
CA ALA A 19 -7.16 11.33 -10.46
C ALA A 19 -6.95 9.82 -10.65
N ASN A 20 -6.06 9.43 -11.57
CA ASN A 20 -5.70 8.04 -11.75
C ASN A 20 -4.57 7.68 -10.77
N PRO A 21 -4.78 6.80 -9.78
CA PRO A 21 -3.72 6.41 -8.87
C PRO A 21 -2.58 5.75 -9.65
N ALA A 22 -1.40 6.38 -9.66
CA ALA A 22 -0.22 5.80 -10.25
C ALA A 22 0.22 4.59 -9.40
N LEU A 23 0.01 3.38 -9.92
CA LEU A 23 0.43 2.14 -9.27
C LEU A 23 1.93 1.95 -9.48
N ALA A 24 2.75 2.57 -8.63
CA ALA A 24 4.18 2.27 -8.54
C ALA A 24 4.39 1.12 -7.55
N LYS A 25 4.95 0.00 -8.02
CA LYS A 25 5.32 -1.14 -7.16
C LYS A 25 6.78 -1.00 -6.75
N THR A 26 7.02 -0.65 -5.50
CA THR A 26 8.36 -0.69 -4.90
C THR A 26 8.52 -2.00 -4.12
N TYR A 27 9.63 -2.70 -4.38
CA TYR A 27 9.98 -3.95 -3.74
C TYR A 27 11.00 -3.72 -2.64
N LYS A 28 10.82 -4.37 -1.49
CA LYS A 28 11.71 -4.29 -0.33
C LYS A 28 12.20 -5.68 0.04
N TRP A 29 13.49 -5.83 0.30
CA TRP A 29 14.07 -7.04 0.90
C TRP A 29 15.14 -6.69 1.92
N VAL A 30 15.45 -7.64 2.80
CA VAL A 30 16.51 -7.50 3.81
C VAL A 30 17.60 -8.50 3.44
N ASP A 31 18.84 -8.03 3.36
CA ASP A 31 19.98 -8.91 3.11
C ASP A 31 20.42 -9.68 4.36
N GLU A 32 21.34 -10.63 4.19
CA GLU A 32 21.96 -11.41 5.29
C GLU A 32 22.60 -10.55 6.38
N LYS A 33 22.98 -9.31 6.07
CA LYS A 33 23.58 -8.36 7.02
C LYS A 33 22.53 -7.52 7.75
N GLY A 34 21.24 -7.79 7.52
CA GLY A 34 20.13 -7.06 8.13
C GLY A 34 19.85 -5.70 7.48
N LYS A 35 20.47 -5.36 6.34
CA LYS A 35 20.25 -4.09 5.65
C LYS A 35 19.03 -4.21 4.73
N ALA A 36 18.10 -3.25 4.86
CA ALA A 36 16.94 -3.14 3.99
C ALA A 36 17.33 -2.45 2.66
N HIS A 37 16.94 -3.07 1.55
CA HIS A 37 17.09 -2.56 0.20
C HIS A 37 15.73 -2.36 -0.46
N PHE A 38 15.65 -1.38 -1.35
CA PHE A 38 14.44 -1.02 -2.08
C PHE A 38 14.76 -0.95 -3.58
N THR A 39 13.89 -1.50 -4.42
CA THR A 39 14.02 -1.46 -5.89
C THR A 39 12.65 -1.35 -6.53
N ASP A 40 12.54 -0.62 -7.63
CA ASP A 40 11.31 -0.59 -8.43
C ASP A 40 11.30 -1.69 -9.51
N ASN A 41 12.45 -2.35 -9.72
CA ASN A 41 12.58 -3.48 -10.64
C ASN A 41 12.77 -4.81 -9.88
N PRO A 42 11.81 -5.76 -9.95
CA PRO A 42 11.91 -7.05 -9.26
C PRO A 42 13.06 -7.93 -9.78
N GLY A 43 13.57 -7.67 -10.99
CA GLY A 43 14.73 -8.37 -11.55
C GLY A 43 16.03 -8.14 -10.78
N ASN A 44 16.17 -6.97 -10.14
CA ASN A 44 17.34 -6.61 -9.33
C ASN A 44 17.36 -7.30 -7.97
N ILE A 45 16.25 -7.91 -7.55
CA ILE A 45 16.19 -8.66 -6.30
C ILE A 45 16.93 -9.99 -6.53
N PRO A 46 17.95 -10.32 -5.72
CA PRO A 46 18.61 -11.61 -5.83
C PRO A 46 17.61 -12.76 -5.66
N PRO A 47 17.74 -13.89 -6.38
CA PRO A 47 16.75 -14.96 -6.41
C PRO A 47 16.34 -15.47 -5.03
N GLN A 48 17.28 -15.51 -4.09
CA GLN A 48 17.08 -15.93 -2.69
C GLN A 48 16.12 -15.03 -1.88
N TYR A 49 15.91 -13.78 -2.30
CA TYR A 49 15.00 -12.83 -1.65
C TYR A 49 13.73 -12.56 -2.45
N ARG A 50 13.58 -13.17 -3.64
CA ARG A 50 12.36 -13.06 -4.43
C ARG A 50 11.25 -13.80 -3.69
N THR A 51 10.36 -13.02 -3.07
CA THR A 51 9.18 -13.59 -2.41
C THR A 51 8.25 -14.13 -3.50
N SER A 52 8.04 -15.45 -3.52
CA SER A 52 7.00 -16.08 -4.34
C SER A 52 5.67 -15.41 -4.00
N GLU A 53 5.02 -14.86 -5.02
CA GLU A 53 3.82 -14.03 -4.95
C GLU A 53 2.78 -14.52 -3.92
N LYS A 54 2.90 -14.02 -2.69
CA LYS A 54 1.78 -13.89 -1.76
C LYS A 54 1.81 -12.45 -1.28
N GLN A 55 1.04 -11.64 -2.01
CA GLN A 55 0.25 -10.48 -1.62
C GLN A 55 0.67 -9.64 -0.39
N PRO A 56 0.39 -8.33 -0.45
CA PRO A 56 1.04 -7.33 0.39
C PRO A 56 0.80 -7.60 1.87
N ARG A 57 1.88 -7.60 2.66
CA ARG A 57 1.80 -7.27 4.08
C ARG A 57 1.50 -5.77 4.19
N ALA A 58 0.30 -5.37 3.79
CA ALA A 58 -0.32 -4.16 4.29
C ALA A 58 -0.51 -4.37 5.80
N GLY A 59 0.42 -3.84 6.59
CA GLY A 59 0.23 -3.50 7.99
C GLY A 59 -0.56 -4.49 8.85
N LYS A 60 -0.30 -5.80 8.82
CA LYS A 60 -0.69 -6.66 9.95
C LYS A 60 0.26 -6.34 11.11
N LYS A 61 0.01 -5.21 11.78
CA LYS A 61 0.18 -5.10 13.22
C LYS A 61 -0.50 -6.34 13.79
N ALA A 62 0.29 -7.32 14.22
CA ALA A 62 -0.24 -8.51 14.83
C ALA A 62 -1.00 -8.04 16.09
N LYS A 63 -2.33 -7.91 16.00
CA LYS A 63 -3.19 -7.73 17.17
C LYS A 63 -3.03 -8.99 18.00
N ILE A 64 -2.17 -8.94 19.01
CA ILE A 64 -2.05 -10.00 20.00
C ILE A 64 -3.33 -9.92 20.83
N ARG A 65 -4.25 -10.87 20.63
CA ARG A 65 -5.36 -11.08 21.56
C ARG A 65 -4.82 -11.89 22.72
N VAL A 66 -4.72 -11.25 23.88
CA VAL A 66 -4.44 -11.95 25.13
C VAL A 66 -5.77 -12.30 25.77
N ASP A 67 -6.07 -13.60 25.87
CA ASP A 67 -7.22 -14.10 26.63
C ASP A 67 -6.81 -14.28 28.09
N ILE A 68 -7.51 -13.61 28.99
CA ILE A 68 -7.19 -13.60 30.42
C ILE A 68 -8.13 -14.52 31.22
N GLY A 69 -8.89 -15.39 30.54
CA GLY A 69 -9.73 -16.38 31.20
C GLY A 69 -10.80 -15.79 32.12
N ARG A 70 -11.70 -14.95 31.58
CA ARG A 70 -12.94 -14.51 32.26
C ARG A 70 -13.97 -13.87 31.33
N GLY A 71 -13.85 -14.11 30.01
CA GLY A 71 -14.67 -13.46 28.98
C GLY A 71 -14.18 -12.06 28.55
N TYR A 72 -13.02 -11.63 29.05
CA TYR A 72 -12.41 -10.35 28.65
C TYR A 72 -11.19 -10.58 27.77
N SER A 73 -11.20 -9.98 26.59
CA SER A 73 -10.05 -9.85 25.70
C SER A 73 -9.81 -8.36 25.43
N PHE A 74 -8.58 -7.89 25.55
CA PHE A 74 -8.20 -6.54 25.13
C PHE A 74 -7.19 -6.59 23.99
N GLU A 75 -7.30 -5.62 23.08
CA GLU A 75 -6.46 -5.54 21.90
C GLU A 75 -5.33 -4.54 22.15
N ILE A 76 -4.10 -5.02 22.24
CA ILE A 76 -2.93 -4.15 22.39
C ILE A 76 -2.53 -3.68 20.97
N PRO A 77 -2.55 -2.36 20.68
CA PRO A 77 -1.98 -1.85 19.45
C PRO A 77 -0.46 -2.08 19.51
N GLY A 78 0.08 -2.88 18.57
CA GLY A 78 1.53 -3.03 18.44
C GLY A 78 2.15 -1.69 18.06
N ASP A 79 3.35 -1.39 18.55
CA ASP A 79 4.19 -0.25 18.14
C ASP A 79 4.78 -0.37 16.73
#